data_AF-A0A2P4QG57-F1
#
_entry.id   AF-A0A2P4QG57-F1
#
_cell.length_a   1.000
_cell.length_b   1.000
_cell.length_c   1.000
_cell.angle_alpha   90.00
_cell.angle_beta   90.00
_cell.angle_gamma   90.00
#
_symmetry.space_group_name_H-M   'P 1'
#
loop_
_entity.id
_entity.type
_entity.pdbx_description
1 polymer ?
#
loop_
_entity_poly.entity_id
_entity_poly.type
_entity_poly.pdbx_seq_one_letter_code
_entity_poly.pdbx_strand_id
1 'polypeptide(L)'
;MITTCSNLKEIQIYDETLKDGGFYIPLDINYKHTADEFICKLGTALPESVHTIRLVMDWFYKSSSLDIFFKQCNAKRLQRLEFSNCSFFSSKHLEVVVRHCGGTLKHLYFNSYHRMCRDDVKKVREIIPNLVIGNNEFNRAC
;
A
#
# COMPACT_ATOMS: atom_id res chain seq x y z
N MET A 1 29.09 -6.84 7.47
CA MET A 1 28.71 -6.10 6.25
C MET A 1 27.45 -6.77 5.72
N ILE A 2 26.28 -6.15 5.88
CA ILE A 2 25.03 -6.74 5.38
C ILE A 2 25.02 -6.51 3.87
N THR A 3 25.09 -7.58 3.10
CA THR A 3 24.97 -7.54 1.64
C THR A 3 23.55 -7.06 1.31
N THR A 4 23.39 -5.79 0.98
CA THR A 4 22.11 -5.26 0.49
C THR A 4 21.89 -5.78 -0.92
N CYS A 5 20.67 -6.26 -1.21
CA CYS A 5 20.30 -6.69 -2.56
C CYS A 5 20.20 -5.48 -3.49
N SER A 6 21.34 -4.97 -3.97
CA SER A 6 21.46 -3.75 -4.78
C SER A 6 20.68 -3.83 -6.10
N ASN A 7 20.44 -5.03 -6.60
CA ASN A 7 19.67 -5.27 -7.83
C ASN A 7 18.18 -5.55 -7.60
N LEU A 8 17.70 -5.52 -6.36
CA LEU A 8 16.29 -5.77 -6.06
C LEU A 8 15.42 -4.62 -6.57
N LYS A 9 14.58 -4.90 -7.56
CA LYS A 9 13.72 -3.91 -8.22
C LYS A 9 12.27 -3.99 -7.79
N GLU A 10 11.85 -5.18 -7.40
CA GLU A 10 10.47 -5.51 -7.12
C GLU A 10 10.36 -6.38 -5.87
N ILE A 11 9.38 -6.07 -5.04
CA ILE A 11 8.99 -6.89 -3.90
C ILE A 11 7.50 -7.16 -3.97
N GLN A 12 7.16 -8.40 -3.68
CA GLN A 12 5.79 -8.85 -3.58
C GLN A 12 5.63 -9.62 -2.26
N ILE A 13 4.64 -9.24 -1.46
CA ILE A 13 4.37 -9.85 -0.16
C ILE A 13 2.92 -10.30 -0.17
N TYR A 14 2.72 -11.60 0.05
CA TYR A 14 1.42 -12.25 -0.01
C TYR A 14 1.10 -12.88 1.33
N ASP A 15 -0.15 -12.74 1.76
CA ASP A 15 -0.72 -13.55 2.82
C ASP A 15 -1.27 -14.84 2.20
N GLU A 16 -0.63 -15.97 2.52
CA GLU A 16 -1.03 -17.27 1.96
C GLU A 16 -2.39 -17.74 2.47
N THR A 17 -2.87 -17.22 3.61
CA THR A 17 -4.19 -17.58 4.16
C THR A 17 -5.34 -17.14 3.25
N LEU A 18 -5.09 -16.21 2.32
CA LEU A 18 -6.04 -15.75 1.32
C LEU A 18 -6.29 -16.76 0.18
N LYS A 19 -5.43 -17.79 0.01
CA LYS A 19 -5.52 -18.73 -1.12
C LYS A 19 -6.67 -19.73 -1.00
N ASP A 20 -7.08 -20.09 0.23
CA ASP A 20 -8.00 -21.21 0.47
C ASP A 20 -9.43 -20.78 0.86
N GLY A 21 -9.82 -19.53 0.59
CA GLY A 21 -11.13 -19.01 1.03
C GLY A 21 -11.27 -19.01 2.56
N GLY A 22 -10.14 -18.97 3.27
CA GLY A 22 -10.03 -19.16 4.70
C GLY A 22 -10.86 -18.13 5.47
N PHE A 23 -11.79 -18.63 6.28
CA PHE A 23 -12.42 -17.84 7.33
C PHE A 23 -11.33 -17.23 8.22
N TYR A 24 -11.50 -15.95 8.56
CA TYR A 24 -10.78 -15.28 9.64
C TYR A 24 -10.84 -16.15 10.91
N ILE A 25 -9.77 -16.88 11.18
CA ILE A 25 -9.50 -17.33 12.55
C ILE A 25 -8.84 -16.11 13.19
N PRO A 26 -9.39 -15.55 14.28
CA PRO A 26 -8.71 -14.48 15.00
C PRO A 26 -7.32 -15.02 15.36
N LEU A 27 -6.29 -14.49 14.70
CA LEU A 27 -4.93 -14.83 14.99
C LEU A 27 -4.71 -14.56 16.47
N ASP A 28 -4.27 -15.62 17.14
CA ASP A 28 -3.69 -15.68 18.47
C ASP A 28 -3.24 -14.29 18.97
N ILE A 29 -3.77 -13.89 20.13
CA ILE A 29 -3.64 -12.56 20.76
C ILE A 29 -2.16 -12.26 21.15
N ASN A 30 -1.22 -13.11 20.73
CA ASN A 30 0.22 -13.06 20.96
C ASN A 30 1.05 -12.67 19.73
N TYR A 31 0.44 -12.21 18.62
CA TYR A 31 1.22 -11.63 17.53
C TYR A 31 1.87 -10.30 17.96
N LYS A 32 3.16 -10.38 18.26
CA LYS A 32 4.02 -9.27 18.71
C LYS A 32 4.17 -8.11 17.72
N HIS A 33 3.65 -8.21 16.50
CA HIS A 33 3.82 -7.20 15.46
C HIS A 33 2.49 -6.88 14.76
N THR A 34 2.11 -5.61 14.79
CA THR A 34 0.93 -5.09 14.08
C THR A 34 1.25 -4.81 12.61
N ALA A 35 0.23 -4.73 11.75
CA ALA A 35 0.39 -4.30 10.35
C ALA A 35 1.09 -2.93 10.22
N ASP A 36 0.82 -2.01 11.15
CA ASP A 36 1.48 -0.71 11.25
C ASP A 36 3.00 -0.85 11.53
N GLU A 37 3.40 -1.72 12.46
CA GLU A 37 4.81 -1.98 12.74
C GLU A 37 5.52 -2.63 11.56
N PHE A 38 4.84 -3.57 10.90
CA PHE A 38 5.37 -4.24 9.72
C PHE A 38 5.69 -3.25 8.61
N ILE A 39 4.74 -2.39 8.23
CA ILE A 39 4.94 -1.49 7.09
C ILE A 39 6.06 -0.48 7.37
N CYS A 40 6.18 -0.02 8.63
CA CYS A 40 7.29 0.84 9.03
C CYS A 40 8.63 0.09 8.93
N LYS A 41 8.74 -1.13 9.46
CA LYS A 41 9.97 -1.94 9.34
C LYS A 41 10.33 -2.25 7.89
N LEU A 42 9.33 -2.53 7.06
CA LEU A 42 9.54 -2.74 5.63
C LEU A 42 10.21 -1.50 5.02
N GLY A 43 9.71 -0.30 5.30
CA GLY A 43 10.25 0.96 4.79
C GLY A 43 11.76 1.12 5.03
N THR A 44 12.23 0.73 6.21
CA THR A 44 13.67 0.78 6.57
C THR A 44 14.53 -0.30 5.92
N ALA A 45 13.93 -1.40 5.47
CA ALA A 45 14.64 -2.55 4.91
C ALA A 45 14.75 -2.51 3.38
N LEU A 46 13.98 -1.64 2.72
CA LEU A 46 13.91 -1.55 1.27
C LEU A 46 15.19 -0.91 0.68
N PRO A 47 15.89 -1.60 -0.25
CA PRO A 47 16.98 -0.97 -0.96
C PRO A 47 16.46 0.09 -1.95
N GLU A 48 17.28 1.10 -2.24
CA GLU A 48 16.91 2.23 -3.11
C GLU A 48 16.61 1.84 -4.56
N SER A 49 16.97 0.63 -4.98
CA SER A 49 16.70 0.10 -6.31
C SER A 49 15.25 -0.37 -6.48
N VAL A 50 14.50 -0.55 -5.39
CA VAL A 50 13.10 -0.97 -5.44
C VAL A 50 12.24 0.16 -5.98
N HIS A 51 11.52 -0.14 -7.05
CA HIS A 51 10.56 0.77 -7.69
C HIS A 51 9.17 0.16 -7.85
N THR A 52 8.99 -1.11 -7.47
CA THR A 52 7.72 -1.84 -7.54
C THR A 52 7.46 -2.57 -6.25
N ILE A 53 6.31 -2.29 -5.63
CA ILE A 53 5.90 -2.93 -4.38
C ILE A 53 4.46 -3.41 -4.53
N ARG A 54 4.24 -4.68 -4.22
CA ARG A 54 2.91 -5.31 -4.25
C ARG A 54 2.66 -5.96 -2.89
N LEU A 55 1.65 -5.47 -2.19
CA LEU A 55 1.19 -6.03 -0.92
C LEU A 55 -0.17 -6.66 -1.18
N VAL A 56 -0.27 -7.96 -0.96
CA VAL A 56 -1.49 -8.75 -1.13
C VAL A 56 -1.82 -9.39 0.20
N MET A 57 -2.42 -8.62 1.10
CA MET A 57 -2.59 -8.98 2.50
C MET A 57 -3.87 -8.34 3.04
N ASP A 58 -4.62 -9.05 3.88
CA ASP A 58 -5.81 -8.48 4.55
C ASP A 58 -5.45 -7.70 5.81
N TRP A 59 -4.60 -6.70 5.60
CA TRP A 59 -4.08 -5.84 6.66
C TRP A 59 -4.63 -4.43 6.55
N PHE A 60 -4.92 -3.87 7.72
CA PHE A 60 -5.26 -2.48 7.89
C PHE A 60 -4.01 -1.68 8.26
N TYR A 61 -3.69 -0.65 7.48
CA TYR A 61 -2.61 0.28 7.79
C TYR A 61 -3.20 1.64 8.14
N LYS A 62 -2.68 2.31 9.16
CA LYS A 62 -2.98 3.73 9.37
C LYS A 62 -2.27 4.56 8.30
N SER A 63 -2.90 5.65 7.87
CA SER A 63 -2.29 6.61 6.94
C SER A 63 -0.99 7.20 7.49
N SER A 64 -0.84 7.34 8.82
CA SER A 64 0.40 7.76 9.47
C SER A 64 1.53 6.73 9.35
N SER A 65 1.22 5.43 9.44
CA SER A 65 2.20 4.36 9.28
C SER A 65 2.68 4.28 7.83
N LEU A 66 1.75 4.47 6.89
CA LEU A 66 2.09 4.57 5.47
C LEU A 66 2.93 5.82 5.15
N ASP A 67 2.68 6.95 5.84
CA ASP A 67 3.51 8.15 5.74
C ASP A 67 4.94 7.90 6.23
N ILE A 68 5.10 7.21 7.37
CA ILE A 68 6.41 6.81 7.90
C ILE A 68 7.12 5.89 6.91
N PHE A 69 6.42 4.89 6.38
CA PHE A 69 6.95 3.99 5.36
C PHE A 69 7.50 4.75 4.15
N PHE A 70 6.74 5.70 3.58
CA PHE A 70 7.20 6.47 2.43
C PHE A 70 8.37 7.41 2.73
N LYS A 71 8.46 7.93 3.97
CA LYS A 71 9.63 8.72 4.41
C LYS A 71 10.90 7.88 4.53
N GLN A 72 10.76 6.60 4.84
CA GLN A 72 11.88 5.68 5.06
C GLN A 72 12.32 4.99 3.77
N CYS A 73 11.38 4.60 2.92
CA CYS A 73 11.68 4.04 1.61
C CYS A 73 12.06 5.16 0.63
N ASN A 74 12.77 4.83 -0.46
CA ASN A 74 13.07 5.81 -1.51
C ASN A 74 11.83 6.09 -2.39
N ALA A 75 10.79 6.68 -1.80
CA ALA A 75 9.47 6.86 -2.40
C ALA A 75 9.50 7.57 -3.75
N LYS A 76 10.48 8.47 -3.95
CA LYS A 76 10.72 9.20 -5.20
C LYS A 76 11.19 8.32 -6.36
N ARG A 77 11.40 7.02 -6.17
CA ARG A 77 11.71 6.07 -7.24
C ARG A 77 10.60 5.06 -7.45
N LEU A 78 9.57 5.06 -6.61
CA LEU A 78 8.44 4.17 -6.76
C LEU A 78 7.68 4.52 -8.03
N GLN A 79 7.53 3.52 -8.89
CA GLN A 79 6.80 3.60 -10.15
C GLN A 79 5.49 2.81 -10.08
N ARG A 80 5.43 1.78 -9.22
CA ARG A 80 4.25 0.93 -9.07
C ARG A 80 4.02 0.57 -7.60
N LEU A 81 2.79 0.80 -7.14
CA LEU A 81 2.29 0.41 -5.84
C LEU A 81 0.98 -0.34 -5.99
N GLU A 82 0.88 -1.51 -5.36
CA GLU A 82 -0.35 -2.30 -5.34
C GLU A 82 -0.67 -2.72 -3.92
N PHE A 83 -1.89 -2.44 -3.47
CA PHE A 83 -2.45 -2.84 -2.19
C PHE A 83 -3.69 -3.71 -2.43
N SER A 84 -3.46 -5.00 -2.67
CA SER A 84 -4.54 -5.96 -2.90
C SER A 84 -5.00 -6.54 -1.57
N ASN A 85 -6.31 -6.58 -1.37
CA ASN A 85 -7.01 -7.03 -0.17
C ASN A 85 -6.65 -6.25 1.10
N CYS A 86 -5.87 -5.17 1.01
CA CYS A 86 -5.55 -4.33 2.15
C CYS A 86 -6.78 -3.53 2.56
N SER A 87 -7.30 -3.84 3.74
CA SER A 87 -8.57 -3.32 4.22
C SER A 87 -8.54 -1.80 4.48
N PHE A 88 -9.66 -1.12 4.13
CA PHE A 88 -9.98 0.28 4.45
C PHE A 88 -9.07 1.39 3.86
N PHE A 89 -8.63 1.27 2.61
CA PHE A 89 -8.01 2.41 1.92
C PHE A 89 -8.98 3.61 1.85
N SER A 90 -8.50 4.83 2.13
CA SER A 90 -9.34 6.04 2.26
C SER A 90 -8.69 7.26 1.62
N SER A 91 -9.40 8.39 1.52
CA SER A 91 -8.83 9.65 0.98
C SER A 91 -7.53 10.08 1.66
N LYS A 92 -7.39 9.87 2.97
CA LYS A 92 -6.16 10.17 3.72
C LYS A 92 -4.98 9.32 3.23
N HIS A 93 -5.22 8.08 2.83
CA HIS A 93 -4.18 7.22 2.27
C HIS A 93 -3.77 7.69 0.88
N LEU A 94 -4.73 8.09 0.04
CA LEU A 94 -4.44 8.68 -1.28
C LEU A 94 -3.59 9.95 -1.17
N GLU A 95 -3.94 10.84 -0.25
CA GLU A 95 -3.18 12.07 0.01
C GLU A 95 -1.72 11.75 0.36
N VAL A 96 -1.51 10.78 1.25
CA VAL A 96 -0.17 10.33 1.64
C VAL A 96 0.60 9.77 0.43
N VAL A 97 -0.03 8.92 -0.40
CA VAL A 97 0.61 8.37 -1.60
C VAL A 97 0.99 9.47 -2.58
N VAL A 98 0.07 10.39 -2.88
CA VAL A 98 0.30 11.50 -3.81
C VAL A 98 1.42 12.41 -3.30
N ARG A 99 1.41 12.75 -2.01
CA ARG A 99 2.42 13.62 -1.41
C ARG A 99 3.84 13.09 -1.59
N HIS A 100 4.04 11.78 -1.47
CA HIS A 100 5.38 11.18 -1.53
C HIS A 100 5.78 10.67 -2.90
N CYS A 101 4.82 10.14 -3.66
CA CYS A 101 5.08 9.41 -4.89
C CYS A 101 4.44 10.06 -6.13
N GLY A 102 3.66 11.13 -5.99
CA GLY A 102 2.84 11.69 -7.07
C GLY A 102 3.61 12.07 -8.34
N GLY A 103 4.89 12.46 -8.22
CA GLY A 103 5.73 12.78 -9.38
C GLY A 103 6.34 11.57 -10.10
N THR A 104 6.34 10.39 -9.48
CA THR A 104 7.09 9.21 -9.98
C THR A 104 6.22 7.98 -10.17
N LEU A 105 5.11 7.91 -9.44
CA LEU A 105 4.21 6.77 -9.44
C LEU A 105 3.38 6.75 -10.72
N LYS A 106 3.62 5.72 -11.53
CA LYS A 106 2.92 5.50 -12.80
C LYS A 106 1.68 4.64 -12.63
N HIS A 107 1.65 3.80 -11.59
CA HIS A 107 0.57 2.86 -11.31
C HIS A 107 0.28 2.77 -9.82
N LEU A 108 -0.99 2.94 -9.46
CA LEU A 108 -1.51 2.69 -8.12
C LEU A 108 -2.72 1.77 -8.24
N TYR A 109 -2.67 0.63 -7.57
CA TYR A 109 -3.80 -0.30 -7.45
C TYR A 109 -4.21 -0.49 -6.00
N PHE A 110 -5.52 -0.51 -5.74
CA PHE A 110 -6.09 -1.07 -4.51
C PHE A 110 -7.52 -1.53 -4.76
N ASN A 111 -8.00 -2.55 -4.05
CA ASN A 111 -9.33 -3.15 -4.27
C ASN A 111 -10.20 -3.29 -3.02
N SER A 112 -9.73 -2.76 -1.88
CA SER A 112 -10.52 -2.65 -0.66
C SER A 112 -10.40 -1.21 -0.14
N TYR A 113 -11.51 -0.49 -0.17
CA TYR A 113 -11.56 0.92 0.22
C TYR A 113 -12.84 1.22 1.00
N HIS A 114 -12.80 2.27 1.81
CA HIS A 114 -13.93 2.69 2.62
C HIS A 114 -14.04 4.21 2.68
N ARG A 115 -15.22 4.73 2.33
CA ARG A 115 -15.56 6.18 2.36
C ARG A 115 -14.53 7.03 1.62
N MET A 116 -14.38 6.78 0.32
CA MET A 116 -13.47 7.54 -0.53
C MET A 116 -14.24 8.63 -1.28
N CYS A 117 -13.78 9.88 -1.17
CA CYS A 117 -14.40 11.00 -1.87
C CYS A 117 -14.10 10.93 -3.37
N ARG A 118 -15.12 11.14 -4.21
CA ARG A 118 -14.96 11.10 -5.67
C ARG A 118 -14.03 12.19 -6.18
N ASP A 119 -14.09 13.38 -5.59
CA ASP A 119 -13.23 14.50 -5.98
C ASP A 119 -11.75 14.22 -5.67
N ASP A 120 -11.47 13.54 -4.55
CA ASP A 120 -10.10 13.14 -4.21
C ASP A 120 -9.58 12.11 -5.23
N VAL A 121 -10.40 11.13 -5.60
CA VAL A 121 -10.05 10.15 -6.64
C VAL A 121 -9.79 10.84 -7.98
N LYS A 122 -10.64 11.80 -8.36
CA LYS A 122 -10.47 12.55 -9.61
C LYS A 122 -9.16 13.33 -9.62
N LYS A 123 -8.86 14.07 -8.56
CA LYS A 123 -7.59 14.80 -8.40
C LYS A 123 -6.39 13.85 -8.45
N VAL A 124 -6.50 12.68 -7.81
CA VAL A 124 -5.40 11.70 -7.81
C VAL A 124 -5.19 11.11 -9.20
N ARG A 125 -6.23 10.88 -10.00
CA ARG A 125 -6.12 10.40 -11.39
C ARG A 125 -5.38 11.37 -12.31
N GLU A 126 -5.48 12.67 -12.05
CA GLU A 126 -4.73 13.71 -12.78
C GLU A 126 -3.22 13.63 -12.49
N ILE A 127 -2.84 13.09 -11.33
CA ILE A 127 -1.44 12.97 -10.88
C ILE A 127 -0.88 11.58 -11.21
N ILE A 128 -1.65 10.52 -10.94
CA ILE A 128 -1.27 9.12 -11.15
C ILE A 128 -2.14 8.56 -12.28
N PRO A 129 -1.62 8.49 -13.52
CA PRO A 129 -2.44 8.21 -14.69
C PRO A 129 -3.06 6.82 -14.68
N ASN A 130 -2.38 5.80 -14.15
CA ASN A 130 -2.92 4.45 -14.01
C ASN A 130 -3.37 4.17 -12.57
N LEU A 131 -4.31 4.97 -12.07
CA LEU A 131 -5.04 4.66 -10.84
C LEU A 131 -6.13 3.63 -11.12
N VAL A 132 -6.00 2.45 -10.52
CA VAL A 132 -6.97 1.35 -10.60
C VAL A 132 -7.54 1.09 -9.22
N ILE A 133 -8.86 1.20 -9.10
CA ILE A 133 -9.60 0.89 -7.88
C ILE A 133 -10.44 -0.35 -8.17
N GLY A 134 -10.10 -1.49 -7.57
CA GLY A 134 -10.86 -2.73 -7.69
C GLY A 134 -12.12 -2.74 -6.81
N ASN A 135 -13.09 -3.59 -7.15
CA ASN A 135 -14.42 -3.68 -6.52
C ASN A 135 -15.21 -2.36 -6.55
N ASN A 136 -15.86 -2.09 -7.69
CA ASN A 136 -16.60 -0.86 -8.01
C ASN A 136 -17.91 -0.62 -7.23
N GLU A 137 -17.95 -0.84 -5.92
CA GLU A 137 -19.07 -0.35 -5.12
C GLU A 137 -18.76 1.06 -4.59
N PHE A 138 -18.90 2.06 -5.47
CA PHE A 138 -18.91 3.47 -5.06
C PHE A 138 -20.20 3.78 -4.29
N ASN A 139 -20.35 3.20 -3.10
CA ASN A 139 -21.49 3.45 -2.24
C ASN A 139 -21.26 4.72 -1.41
N ARG A 140 -22.12 5.71 -1.71
CA ARG A 140 -22.26 7.07 -1.16
C ARG A 140 -21.27 8.10 -1.68
N ALA A 141 -21.80 8.92 -2.59
CA ALA A 141 -21.29 10.26 -2.88
C ALA A 141 -21.21 11.07 -1.57
N CYS A 142 -20.04 11.64 -1.31
CA CYS A 142 -19.97 12.97 -0.71
C CYS A 142 -20.20 13.98 -1.82
#